data_AF-A0A1Q3ASU7-F1
#
_entry.id   AF-A0A1Q3ASU7-F1
#
_cell.length_a   1.000
_cell.length_b   1.000
_cell.length_c   1.000
_cell.angle_alpha   90.00
_cell.angle_beta   90.00
_cell.angle_gamma   90.00
#
_symmetry.space_group_name_H-M   'P 1'
#
loop_
_entity.id
_entity.type
_entity.pdbx_description
1 polymer ?
#
loop_
_entity_poly.entity_id
_entity_poly.type
_entity_poly.pdbx_seq_one_letter_code
_entity_poly.pdbx_strand_id
1 'polypeptide(L)'
;MCAYMVSSDTLFALIVLILYIVNFTVTFSVNNNMVTIEVLTGSNFKKWKEDIEFAMEMANADISLVTDKPRDLTFASTEDEKLVHAVWMKSNRICLLSMRRSILDHLKSGLPTDCIAKELMTAISEMYSVSSNADIGSLLQALFNMKYNGNGGVRDYIIRMVDYQTKLKALKVDLSDTRIVHQALNTLPPEFSIIKTNYNSQDESWSINDLISKVVAEEEKLKKEKGQVALYVAGSNSHKGKKPKTHTNKVSQRTTKEPDPSNNMVQISFLLRKRVITASFTRRNFT
;
A
#
# COMPACT_ATOMS: atom_id res chain seq x y z
N MET A 1 21.18 47.15 10.00
CA MET A 1 21.64 45.83 10.51
C MET A 1 20.39 45.09 10.95
N CYS A 2 19.83 44.22 10.11
CA CYS A 2 18.59 43.50 10.46
C CYS A 2 18.95 42.37 11.42
N ALA A 3 18.59 42.52 12.70
CA ALA A 3 18.68 41.45 13.67
C ALA A 3 17.59 40.42 13.35
N TYR A 4 17.98 39.25 12.85
CA TYR A 4 17.07 38.11 12.74
C TYR A 4 16.79 37.60 14.15
N MET A 5 15.60 37.91 14.68
CA MET A 5 15.09 37.29 15.91
C MET A 5 14.52 35.92 15.54
N VAL A 6 15.23 34.85 15.90
CA VAL A 6 14.73 33.47 15.80
C VAL A 6 13.55 33.33 16.77
N SER A 7 12.39 32.88 16.29
CA SER A 7 11.19 32.70 17.13
C SER A 7 11.44 31.66 18.23
N SER A 8 10.80 31.81 19.39
CA SER A 8 10.85 30.82 20.47
C SER A 8 10.46 29.43 20.00
N ASP A 9 9.48 29.33 19.10
CA ASP A 9 9.01 28.05 18.54
C ASP A 9 10.07 27.39 17.66
N THR A 10 10.80 28.20 16.87
CA THR A 10 11.90 27.71 16.04
C THR A 10 13.09 27.26 16.88
N LEU A 11 13.38 27.96 17.98
CA LEU A 11 14.42 27.55 18.93
C LEU A 11 14.06 26.23 19.62
N PHE A 12 12.81 26.10 20.06
CA PHE A 12 12.30 24.88 20.67
C PHE A 12 12.38 23.69 19.70
N ALA A 13 11.93 23.87 18.45
CA ALA A 13 12.02 22.83 17.43
C ALA A 13 13.47 22.41 17.14
N LEU A 14 14.41 23.36 17.10
CA LEU A 14 15.84 23.07 16.93
C LEU A 14 16.42 22.29 18.11
N ILE A 15 16.06 22.63 19.35
CA ILE A 15 16.49 21.90 20.55
C ILE A 15 15.98 20.46 20.52
N VAL A 16 14.69 20.27 20.20
CA VAL A 16 14.10 18.92 20.07
C VAL A 16 14.80 18.12 18.97
N LEU A 17 15.10 18.74 17.82
CA LEU A 17 15.82 18.10 16.73
C LEU A 17 17.25 17.70 17.12
N ILE A 18 17.98 18.57 17.82
CA ILE A 18 19.34 18.27 18.31
C ILE A 18 19.29 17.12 19.31
N LEU A 19 18.36 17.16 20.27
CA LEU A 19 18.18 16.07 21.24
C LEU A 19 17.82 14.76 20.53
N TYR A 20 16.98 14.80 19.49
CA TYR A 20 16.66 13.62 18.70
C TYR A 20 17.90 13.05 18.00
N ILE A 21 18.67 13.88 17.30
CA ILE A 21 19.89 13.43 16.61
C ILE A 21 20.88 12.83 17.60
N VAL A 22 21.15 13.51 18.73
CA VAL A 22 22.12 13.05 19.73
C VAL A 22 21.72 11.71 20.36
N ASN A 23 20.43 11.44 20.54
CA ASN A 23 19.96 10.23 21.22
C ASN A 23 19.55 9.09 20.27
N PHE A 24 19.17 9.39 19.03
CA PHE A 24 18.58 8.42 18.10
C PHE A 24 19.38 8.23 16.81
N THR A 25 20.57 8.81 16.68
CA THR A 25 21.48 8.47 15.58
C THR A 25 22.89 8.16 16.08
N VAL A 26 23.60 7.32 15.32
CA VAL A 26 25.03 7.06 15.50
C VAL A 26 25.72 7.40 14.19
N THR A 27 26.71 8.28 14.27
CA THR A 27 27.50 8.68 13.10
C THR A 27 28.90 8.09 13.18
N PHE A 28 29.31 7.45 12.09
CA PHE A 28 30.64 6.89 11.91
C PHE A 28 31.34 7.63 10.77
N SER A 29 32.66 7.79 10.87
CA SER A 29 33.49 8.26 9.77
C SER A 29 34.13 7.05 9.09
N VAL A 30 33.88 6.89 7.79
CA VAL A 30 34.35 5.77 6.97
C VAL A 30 34.98 6.35 5.72
N ASN A 31 36.29 6.18 5.55
CA ASN A 31 37.03 6.67 4.37
C ASN A 31 36.76 8.15 4.04
N ASN A 32 36.76 9.02 5.06
CA ASN A 32 36.42 10.45 5.00
C ASN A 32 34.96 10.79 4.68
N ASN A 33 34.08 9.80 4.60
CA ASN A 33 32.64 9.98 4.47
C ASN A 33 31.94 9.76 5.80
N MET A 34 30.91 10.56 6.09
CA MET A 34 30.08 10.43 7.29
C MET A 34 28.90 9.53 6.97
N VAL A 35 28.77 8.41 7.69
CA VAL A 35 27.60 7.53 7.61
C VAL A 35 26.82 7.68 8.90
N THR A 36 25.53 8.04 8.79
CA THR A 36 24.64 8.19 9.95
C THR A 36 23.62 7.09 9.93
N ILE A 37 23.57 6.32 11.02
CA ILE A 37 22.67 5.19 11.21
C ILE A 37 21.67 5.58 12.30
N GLU A 38 20.38 5.45 12.03
CA GLU A 38 19.35 5.62 13.06
C GLU A 38 19.48 4.50 14.09
N VAL A 39 19.39 4.81 15.38
CA VAL A 39 19.43 3.79 16.44
C VAL A 39 18.23 2.85 16.30
N LEU A 40 18.44 1.54 16.49
CA LEU A 40 17.39 0.54 16.50
C LEU A 40 16.44 0.81 17.68
N THR A 41 15.21 1.23 17.37
CA THR A 41 14.16 1.58 18.35
C THR A 41 13.05 0.53 18.43
N GLY A 42 12.99 -0.35 17.44
CA GLY A 42 12.09 -1.50 17.40
C GLY A 42 11.21 -1.56 16.15
N SER A 43 10.81 -0.42 15.61
CA SER A 43 10.00 -0.34 14.38
C SER A 43 10.83 -0.17 13.11
N ASN A 44 12.12 0.17 13.24
CA ASN A 44 13.00 0.53 12.14
C ASN A 44 14.00 -0.56 11.75
N PHE A 45 13.81 -1.80 12.19
CA PHE A 45 14.79 -2.90 11.99
C PHE A 45 15.24 -3.06 10.53
N LYS A 46 14.32 -3.05 9.57
CA LYS A 46 14.65 -3.22 8.15
C LYS A 46 15.65 -2.16 7.67
N LYS A 47 15.33 -0.88 7.91
CA LYS A 47 16.18 0.26 7.53
C LYS A 47 17.51 0.23 8.29
N TRP A 48 17.45 -0.01 9.61
CA TRP A 48 18.65 -0.12 10.45
C TRP A 48 19.62 -1.18 9.94
N LYS A 49 19.10 -2.36 9.54
CA LYS A 49 19.91 -3.45 9.01
C LYS A 49 20.57 -3.06 7.69
N GLU A 50 19.81 -2.50 6.75
CA GLU A 50 20.32 -2.02 5.47
C GLU A 50 21.44 -0.97 5.67
N ASP A 51 21.24 -0.01 6.57
CA ASP A 51 22.21 1.04 6.89
C ASP A 51 23.49 0.48 7.52
N ILE A 52 23.37 -0.53 8.40
CA ILE A 52 24.51 -1.21 9.02
C ILE A 52 25.31 -2.00 7.98
N GLU A 53 24.65 -2.80 7.15
CA GLU A 53 25.31 -3.60 6.10
C GLU A 53 26.06 -2.69 5.12
N PHE A 54 25.41 -1.63 4.65
CA PHE A 54 26.02 -0.61 3.80
C PHE A 54 27.23 0.06 4.46
N ALA A 55 27.12 0.45 5.73
CA ALA A 55 28.22 1.09 6.46
C ALA A 55 29.43 0.16 6.63
N MET A 56 29.20 -1.13 6.89
CA MET A 56 30.27 -2.11 7.06
C MET A 56 30.99 -2.42 5.74
N GLU A 57 30.23 -2.53 4.64
CA GLU A 57 30.79 -2.72 3.29
C GLU A 57 31.62 -1.50 2.87
N MET A 58 31.10 -0.29 3.05
CA MET A 58 31.84 0.96 2.81
C MET A 58 33.15 1.04 3.61
N ALA A 59 33.20 0.39 4.77
CA ALA A 59 34.37 0.34 5.64
C ALA A 59 35.33 -0.82 5.35
N ASN A 60 35.04 -1.67 4.36
CA ASN A 60 35.75 -2.93 4.11
C ASN A 60 35.84 -3.81 5.38
N ALA A 61 34.76 -3.84 6.15
CA ALA A 61 34.68 -4.50 7.45
C ALA A 61 33.56 -5.54 7.51
N ASP A 62 32.90 -5.87 6.40
CA ASP A 62 31.73 -6.75 6.30
C ASP A 62 32.07 -8.25 6.22
N ILE A 63 33.33 -8.62 5.98
CA ILE A 63 33.72 -10.03 5.75
C ILE A 63 33.22 -11.00 6.83
N SER A 64 33.18 -10.59 8.11
CA SER A 64 32.66 -11.41 9.22
C SER A 64 31.13 -11.57 9.26
N LEU A 65 30.39 -10.72 8.55
CA LEU A 65 28.94 -10.83 8.38
C LEU A 65 28.59 -11.81 7.24
N VAL A 66 29.41 -11.85 6.19
CA VAL A 66 29.13 -12.61 4.96
C VAL A 66 29.81 -13.97 4.92
N THR A 67 30.96 -14.14 5.58
CA THR A 67 31.70 -15.42 5.62
C THR A 67 31.61 -16.10 6.97
N ASP A 68 31.81 -17.43 6.98
CA ASP A 68 31.89 -18.18 8.23
C ASP A 68 33.23 -17.92 8.94
N LYS A 69 33.24 -18.12 10.27
CA LYS A 69 34.45 -17.95 11.07
C LYS A 69 35.56 -18.87 10.52
N PRO A 70 36.75 -18.33 10.21
CA PRO A 70 37.88 -19.16 9.83
C PRO A 70 38.26 -20.10 10.97
N ARG A 71 38.89 -21.23 10.63
CA ARG A 71 39.36 -22.18 11.62
C ARG A 71 40.35 -21.51 12.56
N ASP A 72 40.36 -21.96 13.82
CA ASP A 72 41.33 -21.48 14.79
C ASP A 72 42.74 -21.82 14.32
N LEU A 73 43.67 -20.89 14.53
CA LEU A 73 45.06 -21.02 14.09
C LEU A 73 45.77 -22.15 14.84
N THR A 74 46.65 -22.86 14.13
CA THR A 74 47.51 -23.91 14.70
C THR A 74 48.98 -23.59 14.47
N PHE A 75 49.88 -24.34 15.11
CA PHE A 75 51.33 -24.19 14.89
C PHE A 75 51.76 -24.43 13.44
N ALA A 76 50.95 -25.16 12.66
CA ALA A 76 51.21 -25.44 11.24
C ALA A 76 50.60 -24.38 10.29
N SER A 77 49.88 -23.39 10.82
CA SER A 77 49.18 -22.41 9.99
C SER A 77 50.15 -21.55 9.19
N THR A 78 49.81 -21.39 7.90
CA THR A 78 50.60 -20.56 6.98
C THR A 78 50.46 -19.08 7.33
N GLU A 79 51.35 -18.25 6.80
CA GLU A 79 51.26 -16.81 7.04
C GLU A 79 49.98 -16.21 6.43
N ASP A 80 49.56 -16.70 5.26
CA ASP A 80 48.31 -16.29 4.62
C ASP A 80 47.09 -16.63 5.47
N GLU A 81 47.05 -17.82 6.10
CA GLU A 81 45.97 -18.21 7.02
C GLU A 81 45.89 -17.28 8.24
N LYS A 82 47.04 -16.90 8.81
CA LYS A 82 47.09 -15.94 9.92
C LYS A 82 46.58 -14.56 9.50
N LEU A 83 46.94 -14.10 8.30
CA LEU A 83 46.46 -12.83 7.76
C LEU A 83 44.94 -12.82 7.59
N VAL A 84 44.39 -13.87 6.96
CA VAL A 84 42.92 -14.02 6.80
C VAL A 84 42.23 -14.04 8.16
N HIS A 85 42.75 -14.81 9.12
CA HIS A 85 42.21 -14.87 10.47
C HIS A 85 42.24 -13.49 11.17
N ALA A 86 43.34 -12.75 11.07
CA ALA A 86 43.48 -11.42 11.66
C ALA A 86 42.50 -10.39 11.04
N VAL A 87 42.38 -10.39 9.70
CA VAL A 87 41.43 -9.53 8.97
C VAL A 87 39.99 -9.84 9.39
N TRP A 88 39.64 -11.13 9.45
CA TRP A 88 38.31 -11.57 9.86
C TRP A 88 37.98 -11.17 11.30
N MET A 89 38.91 -11.38 12.25
CA MET A 89 38.72 -11.02 13.66
C MET A 89 38.57 -9.50 13.85
N LYS A 90 39.30 -8.70 13.06
CA LYS A 90 39.16 -7.23 13.06
C LYS A 90 37.78 -6.83 12.55
N SER A 91 37.34 -7.39 11.42
CA SER A 91 35.98 -7.19 10.89
C SER A 91 34.93 -7.55 11.93
N ASN A 92 35.02 -8.73 12.54
CA ASN A 92 34.09 -9.20 13.56
C ASN A 92 33.96 -8.21 14.73
N ARG A 93 35.09 -7.71 15.23
CA ARG A 93 35.12 -6.71 16.31
C ARG A 93 34.45 -5.40 15.88
N ILE A 94 34.72 -4.91 14.68
CA ILE A 94 34.14 -3.66 14.16
C ILE A 94 32.62 -3.80 14.04
N CYS A 95 32.14 -4.86 13.39
CA CYS A 95 30.70 -5.10 13.23
C CYS A 95 29.97 -5.22 14.56
N LEU A 96 30.53 -5.96 15.53
CA LEU A 96 29.95 -6.09 16.87
C LEU A 96 29.80 -4.74 17.58
N LEU A 97 30.85 -3.91 17.54
CA LEU A 97 30.83 -2.59 18.17
C LEU A 97 29.82 -1.67 17.49
N SER A 98 29.79 -1.66 16.15
CA SER A 98 28.87 -0.84 15.37
C SER A 98 27.42 -1.19 15.65
N MET A 99 27.05 -2.48 15.58
CA MET A 99 25.70 -2.95 15.90
C MET A 99 25.33 -2.63 17.35
N ARG A 100 26.17 -2.98 18.33
CA ARG A 100 25.85 -2.72 19.74
C ARG A 100 25.72 -1.24 20.07
N ARG A 101 26.47 -0.38 19.38
CA ARG A 101 26.38 1.07 19.59
C ARG A 101 25.08 1.64 19.02
N SER A 102 24.57 1.06 17.93
CA SER A 102 23.38 1.51 17.23
C SER A 102 22.09 0.82 17.69
N ILE A 103 22.07 0.20 18.88
CA ILE A 103 20.87 -0.42 19.47
C ILE A 103 20.51 0.31 20.78
N LEU A 104 19.22 0.53 21.04
CA LEU A 104 18.77 1.10 22.32
C LEU A 104 19.10 0.17 23.50
N ASP A 105 19.50 0.75 24.62
CA ASP A 105 20.01 -0.01 25.76
C ASP A 105 19.04 -1.06 26.30
N HIS A 106 17.73 -0.76 26.36
CA HIS A 106 16.74 -1.72 26.83
C HIS A 106 16.62 -2.95 25.93
N LEU A 107 16.89 -2.81 24.62
CA LEU A 107 16.88 -3.93 23.66
C LEU A 107 18.12 -4.82 23.78
N LYS A 108 19.24 -4.28 24.29
CA LYS A 108 20.48 -5.06 24.46
C LYS A 108 20.35 -6.17 25.49
N SER A 109 19.43 -6.03 26.45
CA SER A 109 19.22 -7.00 27.52
C SER A 109 18.85 -8.41 27.02
N GLY A 110 18.22 -8.51 25.84
CA GLY A 110 17.85 -9.79 25.23
C GLY A 110 18.88 -10.36 24.24
N LEU A 111 20.02 -9.69 24.04
CA LEU A 111 20.99 -10.07 23.01
C LEU A 111 22.16 -10.90 23.59
N PRO A 112 22.71 -11.85 22.81
CA PRO A 112 23.87 -12.62 23.23
C PRO A 112 25.10 -11.73 23.45
N THR A 113 25.78 -11.93 24.58
CA THR A 113 26.95 -11.13 24.97
C THR A 113 28.26 -11.67 24.40
N ASP A 114 28.40 -12.99 24.29
CA ASP A 114 29.61 -13.67 23.80
C ASP A 114 29.31 -14.41 22.50
N CYS A 115 29.20 -13.66 21.41
CA CYS A 115 28.88 -14.17 20.08
C CYS A 115 29.71 -13.48 19.01
N ILE A 116 29.76 -14.06 17.81
CA ILE A 116 30.33 -13.38 16.63
C ILE A 116 29.31 -12.44 15.99
N ALA A 117 29.78 -11.51 15.16
CA ALA A 117 28.95 -10.49 14.52
C ALA A 117 27.77 -11.09 13.74
N LYS A 118 28.02 -12.17 12.98
CA LYS A 118 26.99 -12.88 12.22
C LYS A 118 25.89 -13.48 13.10
N GLU A 119 26.27 -14.03 14.25
CA GLU A 119 25.32 -14.56 15.24
C GLU A 119 24.50 -13.44 15.89
N LEU A 120 25.14 -12.32 16.24
CA LEU A 120 24.43 -11.15 16.77
C LEU A 120 23.41 -10.61 15.77
N MET A 121 23.79 -10.43 14.50
CA MET A 121 22.88 -9.99 13.45
C MET A 121 21.71 -10.96 13.26
N THR A 122 21.96 -12.27 13.36
CA THR A 122 20.92 -13.30 13.30
C THR A 122 19.97 -13.18 14.49
N ALA A 123 20.47 -13.09 15.72
CA ALA A 123 19.65 -12.95 16.93
C ALA A 123 18.76 -11.69 16.89
N ILE A 124 19.31 -10.56 16.43
CA ILE A 124 18.54 -9.32 16.24
C ILE A 124 17.45 -9.56 15.18
N SER A 125 17.80 -10.17 14.04
CA SER A 125 16.84 -10.48 12.98
C SER A 125 15.69 -11.36 13.49
N GLU A 126 15.96 -12.32 14.36
CA GLU A 126 14.97 -13.20 14.98
C GLU A 126 14.05 -12.44 15.95
N MET A 127 14.58 -11.52 16.77
CA MET A 127 13.74 -10.68 17.64
C MET A 127 12.71 -9.86 16.86
N TYR A 128 13.07 -9.39 15.67
CA TYR A 128 12.18 -8.63 14.78
C TYR A 128 11.41 -9.51 13.80
N SER A 129 11.59 -10.83 13.83
CA SER A 129 10.68 -11.75 13.14
C SER A 129 9.30 -11.83 13.79
N VAL A 130 9.17 -11.44 15.08
CA VAL A 130 7.88 -11.45 15.78
C VAL A 130 6.92 -10.38 15.23
N SER A 131 7.42 -9.22 14.80
CA SER A 131 6.58 -8.24 14.10
C SER A 131 6.10 -8.81 12.76
N SER A 132 6.94 -9.58 12.04
CA SER A 132 6.51 -10.35 10.88
C SER A 132 5.38 -11.33 11.22
N ASN A 133 5.37 -11.96 12.40
CA ASN A 133 4.27 -12.85 12.81
C ASN A 133 2.97 -12.08 13.09
N ALA A 134 3.04 -10.91 13.72
CA ALA A 134 1.88 -10.04 13.90
C ALA A 134 1.35 -9.51 12.55
N ASP A 135 2.26 -9.13 11.65
CA ASP A 135 1.95 -8.70 10.29
C ASP A 135 1.32 -9.83 9.48
N ILE A 136 1.89 -11.05 9.52
CA ILE A 136 1.30 -12.27 8.95
C ILE A 136 -0.11 -12.49 9.51
N GLY A 137 -0.28 -12.42 10.83
CA GLY A 137 -1.57 -12.58 11.49
C GLY A 137 -2.60 -11.56 11.00
N SER A 138 -2.21 -10.28 10.93
CA SER A 138 -3.07 -9.19 10.46
C SER A 138 -3.43 -9.33 8.97
N LEU A 139 -2.48 -9.71 8.12
CA LEU A 139 -2.67 -9.92 6.68
C LEU A 139 -3.57 -11.13 6.41
N LEU A 140 -3.35 -12.24 7.11
CA LEU A 140 -4.23 -13.41 7.03
C LEU A 140 -5.64 -13.06 7.50
N GLN A 141 -5.76 -12.34 8.62
CA GLN A 141 -7.06 -11.90 9.12
C GLN A 141 -7.78 -10.98 8.13
N ALA A 142 -7.06 -10.04 7.50
CA ALA A 142 -7.62 -9.16 6.48
C ALA A 142 -8.05 -9.95 5.23
N LEU A 143 -7.22 -10.86 4.73
CA LEU A 143 -7.51 -11.70 3.56
C LEU A 143 -8.71 -12.63 3.78
N PHE A 144 -8.81 -13.27 4.95
CA PHE A 144 -9.88 -14.24 5.21
C PHE A 144 -11.20 -13.61 5.65
N ASN A 145 -11.17 -12.39 6.20
CA ASN A 145 -12.38 -11.70 6.66
C ASN A 145 -12.87 -10.60 5.71
N MET A 146 -12.11 -10.22 4.68
CA MET A 146 -12.60 -9.26 3.70
C MET A 146 -13.82 -9.79 2.96
N LYS A 147 -14.78 -8.91 2.70
CA LYS A 147 -15.97 -9.16 1.91
C LYS A 147 -16.10 -8.06 0.88
N TYR A 148 -16.58 -8.41 -0.31
CA TYR A 148 -16.87 -7.38 -1.31
C TYR A 148 -18.14 -6.62 -0.90
N ASN A 149 -18.01 -5.31 -0.75
CA ASN A 149 -19.07 -4.41 -0.26
C ASN A 149 -19.81 -3.68 -1.39
N GLY A 150 -19.59 -4.05 -2.66
CA GLY A 150 -20.19 -3.39 -3.81
C GLY A 150 -19.54 -2.05 -4.19
N ASN A 151 -18.52 -1.60 -3.45
CA ASN A 151 -17.81 -0.35 -3.77
C ASN A 151 -16.58 -0.63 -4.64
N GLY A 152 -16.48 0.05 -5.79
CA GLY A 152 -15.47 -0.20 -6.81
C GLY A 152 -15.74 -1.48 -7.63
N GLY A 153 -14.88 -1.75 -8.62
CA GLY A 153 -15.01 -2.94 -9.46
C GLY A 153 -14.61 -4.22 -8.74
N VAL A 154 -15.20 -5.35 -9.12
CA VAL A 154 -14.86 -6.64 -8.50
C VAL A 154 -13.44 -7.09 -8.87
N ARG A 155 -12.94 -6.65 -10.03
CA ARG A 155 -11.53 -6.81 -10.42
C ARG A 155 -10.59 -6.23 -9.38
N ASP A 156 -10.83 -5.00 -8.94
CA ASP A 156 -9.98 -4.33 -7.94
C ASP A 156 -10.03 -5.05 -6.60
N TYR A 157 -11.19 -5.61 -6.25
CA TYR A 157 -11.35 -6.44 -5.07
C TYR A 157 -10.46 -7.69 -5.11
N ILE A 158 -10.45 -8.41 -6.23
CA ILE A 158 -9.61 -9.61 -6.41
C ILE A 158 -8.13 -9.22 -6.43
N ILE A 159 -7.75 -8.12 -7.10
CA ILE A 159 -6.35 -7.63 -7.10
C ILE A 159 -5.88 -7.31 -5.68
N ARG A 160 -6.73 -6.76 -4.81
CA ARG A 160 -6.38 -6.56 -3.39
C ARG A 160 -6.10 -7.88 -2.66
N MET A 161 -6.79 -8.97 -2.99
CA MET A 161 -6.47 -10.28 -2.43
C MET A 161 -5.09 -10.79 -2.87
N VAL A 162 -4.73 -10.57 -4.13
CA VAL A 162 -3.41 -10.91 -4.69
C VAL A 162 -2.30 -10.06 -4.06
N ASP A 163 -2.58 -8.79 -3.76
CA ASP A 163 -1.66 -7.93 -3.01
C ASP A 163 -1.36 -8.50 -1.61
N TYR A 164 -2.39 -8.95 -0.87
CA TYR A 164 -2.19 -9.64 0.40
C TYR A 164 -1.41 -10.95 0.25
N GLN A 165 -1.70 -11.76 -0.77
CA GLN A 165 -0.94 -12.97 -1.10
C GLN A 165 0.55 -12.65 -1.33
N THR A 166 0.84 -11.59 -2.08
CA THR A 166 2.21 -11.16 -2.41
C THR A 166 2.95 -10.68 -1.16
N LYS A 167 2.28 -9.91 -0.30
CA LYS A 167 2.82 -9.47 0.99
C LYS A 167 3.11 -10.64 1.92
N LEU A 168 2.20 -11.63 2.00
CA LEU A 168 2.41 -12.85 2.78
C LEU A 168 3.60 -13.68 2.24
N LYS A 169 3.74 -13.78 0.92
CA LYS A 169 4.87 -14.47 0.28
C LYS A 169 6.21 -13.80 0.61
N ALA A 170 6.25 -12.47 0.67
CA ALA A 170 7.43 -11.72 1.12
C ALA A 170 7.81 -12.03 2.58
N LEU A 171 6.83 -12.40 3.41
CA LEU A 171 7.02 -12.84 4.81
C LEU A 171 7.20 -14.37 4.94
N LYS A 172 7.56 -15.05 3.84
CA LYS A 172 7.76 -16.52 3.76
C LYS A 172 6.51 -17.37 4.01
N VAL A 173 5.32 -16.79 3.92
CA VAL A 173 4.04 -17.52 3.94
C VAL A 173 3.52 -17.63 2.51
N ASP A 174 3.73 -18.79 1.88
CA ASP A 174 3.27 -19.02 0.52
C ASP A 174 1.82 -19.52 0.52
N LEU A 175 0.93 -18.78 -0.13
CA LEU A 175 -0.45 -19.18 -0.36
C LEU A 175 -0.60 -19.51 -1.84
N SER A 176 -1.14 -20.69 -2.15
CA SER A 176 -1.39 -21.08 -3.54
C SER A 176 -2.47 -20.22 -4.19
N ASP A 177 -2.36 -20.02 -5.50
CA ASP A 177 -3.37 -19.29 -6.29
C ASP A 177 -4.75 -19.94 -6.14
N THR A 178 -4.81 -21.28 -6.04
CA THR A 178 -6.03 -22.04 -5.75
C THR A 178 -6.70 -21.55 -4.46
N ARG A 179 -5.92 -21.26 -3.40
CA ARG A 179 -6.46 -20.75 -2.13
C ARG A 179 -7.09 -19.37 -2.30
N ILE A 180 -6.45 -18.49 -3.08
CA ILE A 180 -6.98 -17.15 -3.37
C ILE A 180 -8.26 -17.24 -4.19
N VAL A 181 -8.30 -18.11 -5.20
CA VAL A 181 -9.49 -18.33 -6.02
C VAL A 181 -10.67 -18.80 -5.17
N HIS A 182 -10.47 -19.82 -4.34
CA HIS A 182 -11.52 -20.29 -3.42
C HIS A 182 -11.98 -19.19 -2.45
N GLN A 183 -11.04 -18.42 -1.91
CA GLN A 183 -11.36 -17.36 -0.95
C GLN A 183 -12.16 -16.22 -1.61
N ALA A 184 -11.79 -15.82 -2.83
CA ALA A 184 -12.55 -14.85 -3.60
C ALA A 184 -13.98 -15.34 -3.85
N LEU A 185 -14.15 -16.57 -4.34
CA LEU A 185 -15.47 -17.16 -4.60
C LEU A 185 -16.35 -17.29 -3.35
N ASN A 186 -15.76 -17.47 -2.17
CA ASN A 186 -16.49 -17.56 -0.91
C ASN A 186 -16.90 -16.21 -0.31
N THR A 187 -16.23 -15.13 -0.69
CA THR A 187 -16.44 -13.78 -0.13
C THR A 187 -17.19 -12.83 -1.07
N LEU A 188 -17.41 -13.26 -2.32
CA LEU A 188 -18.27 -12.56 -3.25
C LEU A 188 -19.74 -12.60 -2.79
N PRO A 189 -20.54 -11.54 -3.09
CA PRO A 189 -21.94 -11.49 -2.73
C PRO A 189 -22.77 -12.57 -3.45
N PRO A 190 -23.98 -12.89 -2.95
CA PRO A 190 -24.87 -13.86 -3.56
C PRO A 190 -25.23 -13.59 -5.03
N GLU A 191 -25.13 -12.32 -5.46
CA GLU A 191 -25.33 -11.90 -6.86
C GLU A 191 -24.35 -12.62 -7.83
N PHE A 192 -23.19 -13.05 -7.34
CA PHE A 192 -22.16 -13.77 -8.12
C PHE A 192 -22.23 -15.29 -7.94
N SER A 193 -23.31 -15.82 -7.36
CA SER A 193 -23.46 -17.24 -7.04
C SER A 193 -23.28 -18.16 -8.25
N ILE A 194 -23.67 -17.69 -9.46
CA ILE A 194 -23.48 -18.41 -10.72
C ILE A 194 -22.01 -18.75 -10.97
N ILE A 195 -21.09 -17.84 -10.65
CA ILE A 195 -19.65 -18.06 -10.85
C ILE A 195 -19.15 -19.19 -9.96
N LYS A 196 -19.58 -19.19 -8.69
CA LYS A 196 -19.24 -20.24 -7.73
C LYS A 196 -19.77 -21.60 -8.18
N THR A 197 -21.00 -21.64 -8.69
CA THR A 197 -21.59 -22.87 -9.26
C THR A 197 -20.81 -23.36 -10.48
N ASN A 198 -20.42 -22.45 -11.38
CA ASN A 198 -19.61 -22.80 -12.56
C ASN A 198 -18.24 -23.35 -12.17
N TYR A 199 -17.58 -22.73 -11.18
CA TYR A 199 -16.32 -23.23 -10.65
C TYR A 199 -16.45 -24.63 -10.06
N ASN A 200 -17.46 -24.86 -9.20
CA ASN A 200 -17.68 -26.16 -8.57
C ASN A 200 -18.12 -27.27 -9.55
N SER A 201 -18.68 -26.90 -10.70
CA SER A 201 -19.13 -27.85 -11.72
C SER A 201 -18.03 -28.21 -12.73
N GLN A 202 -16.93 -27.45 -12.73
CA GLN A 202 -15.77 -27.68 -13.57
C GLN A 202 -14.69 -28.39 -12.74
N ASP A 203 -14.10 -29.46 -13.27
CA ASP A 203 -12.97 -30.16 -12.64
C ASP A 203 -11.61 -29.49 -12.97
N GLU A 204 -11.66 -28.27 -13.51
CA GLU A 204 -10.47 -27.50 -13.90
C GLU A 204 -10.11 -26.46 -12.83
N SER A 205 -8.85 -26.43 -12.41
CA SER A 205 -8.33 -25.38 -11.56
C SER A 205 -8.27 -24.06 -12.31
N TRP A 206 -8.95 -23.02 -11.81
CA TRP A 206 -8.86 -21.69 -12.38
C TRP A 206 -7.60 -20.97 -11.92
N SER A 207 -6.94 -20.23 -12.81
CA SER A 207 -5.98 -19.21 -12.42
C SER A 207 -6.68 -17.96 -11.90
N ILE A 208 -5.93 -17.10 -11.20
CA ILE A 208 -6.43 -15.79 -10.76
C ILE A 208 -6.91 -14.95 -11.96
N ASN A 209 -6.23 -15.03 -13.11
CA ASN A 209 -6.61 -14.30 -14.32
C ASN A 209 -7.92 -14.82 -14.92
N ASP A 210 -8.14 -16.13 -14.89
CA ASP A 210 -9.40 -16.74 -15.33
C ASP A 210 -10.56 -16.29 -14.44
N LEU A 211 -10.34 -16.30 -13.13
CA LEU A 211 -11.31 -15.80 -12.16
C LEU A 211 -11.66 -14.33 -12.44
N ILE A 212 -10.66 -13.45 -12.57
CA ILE A 212 -10.89 -12.03 -12.85
C ILE A 212 -11.72 -11.87 -14.13
N SER A 213 -11.37 -12.58 -15.19
CA SER A 213 -12.08 -12.49 -16.47
C SER A 213 -13.55 -12.89 -16.36
N LYS A 214 -13.82 -14.02 -15.68
CA LYS A 214 -15.19 -14.53 -15.47
C LYS A 214 -16.02 -13.60 -14.57
N VAL A 215 -15.40 -13.05 -13.52
CA VAL A 215 -16.09 -12.17 -12.57
C VAL A 215 -16.40 -10.79 -13.16
N VAL A 216 -15.50 -10.23 -13.97
CA VAL A 216 -15.75 -8.96 -14.68
C VAL A 216 -16.89 -9.12 -15.69
N ALA A 217 -16.91 -10.22 -16.44
CA ALA A 217 -17.98 -10.50 -17.39
C ALA A 217 -19.37 -10.60 -16.70
N GLU A 218 -19.44 -11.26 -15.54
CA GLU A 218 -20.69 -11.34 -14.78
C GLU A 218 -21.08 -9.98 -14.18
N GLU A 219 -20.12 -9.19 -13.70
CA GLU A 219 -20.38 -7.82 -13.20
C GLU A 219 -21.05 -6.95 -14.28
N GLU A 220 -20.59 -7.00 -15.52
CA GLU A 220 -21.19 -6.28 -16.65
C GLU A 220 -22.61 -6.76 -16.97
N LYS A 221 -22.84 -8.08 -16.90
CA LYS A 221 -24.17 -8.67 -17.11
C LYS A 221 -25.15 -8.21 -16.04
N LEU A 222 -24.76 -8.27 -14.76
CA LEU A 222 -25.57 -7.78 -13.64
C LEU A 222 -25.92 -6.29 -13.77
N LYS A 223 -24.98 -5.46 -14.26
CA LYS A 223 -25.25 -4.04 -14.54
C LYS A 223 -26.32 -3.85 -15.63
N LYS A 224 -26.27 -4.65 -16.70
CA LYS A 224 -27.27 -4.62 -17.79
C LYS A 224 -28.66 -5.03 -17.29
N GLU A 225 -28.74 -6.09 -16.49
CA GLU A 225 -30.00 -6.58 -15.92
C GLU A 225 -30.64 -5.55 -14.96
N LYS A 226 -29.84 -4.97 -14.05
CA LYS A 226 -30.32 -3.90 -13.15
C LYS A 226 -30.84 -2.68 -13.94
N GLY A 227 -30.19 -2.33 -15.06
CA GLY A 227 -30.65 -1.26 -15.96
C GLY A 227 -31.97 -1.56 -16.68
N GLN A 228 -32.20 -2.81 -17.09
CA GLN A 228 -33.46 -3.24 -17.74
C GLN A 228 -34.64 -3.25 -16.75
N VAL A 229 -34.43 -3.71 -15.52
CA VAL A 229 -35.46 -3.72 -14.48
C VAL A 229 -35.89 -2.29 -14.12
N ALA A 230 -34.95 -1.36 -14.00
CA ALA A 230 -35.26 0.07 -13.76
C ALA A 230 -36.13 0.67 -14.88
N LEU A 231 -35.89 0.28 -16.14
CA LEU A 231 -36.67 0.74 -17.30
C LEU A 231 -38.13 0.21 -17.26
N TYR A 232 -38.31 -1.06 -16.88
CA TYR A 232 -39.64 -1.68 -16.76
C TYR A 232 -40.48 -1.08 -15.60
N VAL A 233 -39.84 -0.74 -14.48
CA VAL A 233 -40.51 -0.09 -13.34
C VAL A 233 -40.89 1.37 -13.66
N ALA A 234 -40.07 2.08 -14.45
CA ALA A 234 -40.42 3.43 -14.90
C ALA A 234 -41.56 3.45 -15.94
N GLY A 235 -41.64 2.45 -16.83
CA GLY A 235 -42.68 2.35 -17.86
C GLY A 235 -44.06 1.95 -17.34
N SER A 236 -44.14 1.28 -16.18
CA SER A 236 -45.40 0.76 -15.62
C SER A 236 -46.23 1.80 -14.82
N ASN A 237 -45.65 2.96 -14.47
CA ASN A 237 -46.37 4.04 -13.79
C ASN A 237 -47.15 4.99 -14.72
N SER A 238 -47.23 4.72 -16.02
CA SER A 238 -47.92 5.61 -16.99
C SER A 238 -49.28 5.09 -17.47
N HIS A 239 -50.05 4.33 -16.69
CA HIS A 239 -51.42 3.95 -17.08
C HIS A 239 -52.41 3.97 -15.90
N LYS A 240 -52.97 5.15 -15.58
CA LYS A 240 -54.38 5.29 -15.11
C LYS A 240 -54.79 6.75 -14.99
N GLY A 241 -55.85 7.14 -15.70
CA GLY A 241 -56.59 8.38 -15.41
C GLY A 241 -57.29 9.07 -16.58
N LYS A 242 -58.10 8.37 -17.38
CA LYS A 242 -59.13 9.04 -18.22
C LYS A 242 -60.23 9.60 -17.31
N LYS A 243 -60.49 10.91 -17.36
CA LYS A 243 -61.80 11.52 -17.06
C LYS A 243 -62.06 12.77 -17.94
N PRO A 244 -63.35 13.12 -18.17
CA PRO A 244 -63.84 13.63 -19.46
C PRO A 244 -63.86 15.16 -19.59
N LYS A 245 -64.00 15.62 -20.83
CA LYS A 245 -64.18 17.03 -21.23
C LYS A 245 -65.49 17.60 -20.68
N THR A 246 -65.44 18.82 -20.16
CA THR A 246 -66.62 19.70 -20.03
C THR A 246 -66.23 21.11 -20.49
N HIS A 247 -66.94 21.61 -21.50
CA HIS A 247 -66.85 22.97 -21.99
C HIS A 247 -67.72 23.89 -21.12
N THR A 248 -67.16 25.02 -20.67
CA THR A 248 -67.92 26.24 -20.39
C THR A 248 -67.04 27.47 -20.67
N ASN A 249 -67.51 28.33 -21.57
CA ASN A 249 -66.96 29.65 -21.85
C ASN A 249 -67.25 30.61 -20.68
N LYS A 250 -66.28 31.48 -20.33
CA LYS A 250 -66.53 32.90 -20.01
C LYS A 250 -65.23 33.71 -20.00
N VAL A 251 -65.38 34.94 -20.46
CA VAL A 251 -64.35 35.90 -20.88
C VAL A 251 -64.05 36.92 -19.76
N SER A 252 -62.78 37.32 -19.68
CA SER A 252 -62.17 38.59 -19.20
C SER A 252 -62.31 39.00 -17.72
N GLN A 253 -61.18 39.21 -17.02
CA GLN A 253 -60.53 40.52 -16.88
C GLN A 253 -59.22 40.43 -16.06
N ARG A 254 -58.27 41.29 -16.44
CA ARG A 254 -56.94 41.49 -15.85
C ARG A 254 -56.99 41.83 -14.36
N THR A 255 -56.04 41.31 -13.59
CA THR A 255 -55.26 42.13 -12.64
C THR A 255 -53.84 41.58 -12.52
N THR A 256 -52.91 42.51 -12.64
CA THR A 256 -51.46 42.48 -12.54
C THR A 256 -50.93 41.90 -11.23
N LYS A 257 -49.87 41.07 -11.31
CA LYS A 257 -48.78 40.96 -10.31
C LYS A 257 -47.54 40.34 -10.98
N GLU A 258 -46.38 40.91 -10.65
CA GLU A 258 -45.07 40.77 -11.28
C GLU A 258 -44.50 39.33 -11.31
N PRO A 259 -43.66 38.98 -12.31
CA PRO A 259 -42.91 37.73 -12.32
C PRO A 259 -41.53 37.85 -11.63
N ASP A 260 -41.24 36.84 -10.82
CA ASP A 260 -39.98 36.55 -10.11
C ASP A 260 -38.73 36.53 -11.03
N PRO A 261 -37.55 37.04 -10.62
CA PRO A 261 -36.36 37.17 -11.49
C PRO A 261 -35.52 35.89 -11.69
N SER A 262 -36.05 34.70 -11.38
CA SER A 262 -35.26 33.45 -11.39
C SER A 262 -35.23 32.72 -12.75
N ASN A 263 -36.14 33.04 -13.68
CA ASN A 263 -36.36 32.21 -14.88
C ASN A 263 -35.65 32.69 -16.18
N ASN A 264 -34.96 33.84 -16.15
CA ASN A 264 -34.27 34.39 -17.34
C ASN A 264 -32.80 33.98 -17.49
N MET A 265 -32.16 33.45 -16.43
CA MET A 265 -30.77 32.96 -16.52
C MET A 265 -30.65 31.60 -17.22
N VAL A 266 -31.70 30.77 -17.16
CA VAL A 266 -31.68 29.43 -17.77
C VAL A 266 -31.90 29.50 -19.29
N GLN A 267 -32.75 30.43 -19.77
CA GLN A 267 -33.00 30.64 -21.20
C GLN A 267 -31.80 31.24 -21.96
N ILE A 268 -31.04 32.17 -21.35
CA ILE A 268 -29.88 32.80 -22.02
C ILE A 268 -28.70 31.82 -22.13
N SER A 269 -28.50 30.93 -21.15
CA SER A 269 -27.45 29.90 -21.21
C SER A 269 -27.69 28.85 -22.31
N PHE A 270 -28.97 28.54 -22.59
CA PHE A 270 -29.35 27.55 -23.60
C PHE A 270 -29.19 28.08 -25.03
N LEU A 271 -29.35 29.39 -25.25
CA LEU A 271 -29.14 30.03 -26.55
C LEU A 271 -27.66 30.29 -26.87
N LEU A 272 -26.81 30.51 -25.86
CA LEU A 272 -25.36 30.66 -26.06
C LEU A 272 -24.64 29.32 -26.32
N ARG A 273 -25.06 28.21 -25.68
CA ARG A 273 -24.49 26.87 -25.98
C ARG A 273 -24.87 26.33 -27.36
N LYS A 274 -26.04 26.68 -27.89
CA LYS A 274 -26.44 26.27 -29.26
C LYS A 274 -25.72 27.04 -30.37
N ARG A 275 -25.19 28.25 -30.13
CA ARG A 275 -24.40 28.98 -31.15
C ARG A 275 -22.93 28.57 -31.23
N VAL A 276 -22.33 28.05 -30.15
CA VAL A 276 -20.91 27.64 -30.14
C VAL A 276 -20.69 26.26 -30.80
N ILE A 277 -21.67 25.36 -30.73
CA ILE A 277 -21.56 24.00 -31.28
C ILE A 277 -21.75 23.99 -32.81
N THR A 278 -22.57 24.88 -33.38
CA THR A 278 -22.75 24.97 -34.84
C THR A 278 -21.58 25.66 -35.55
N ALA A 279 -20.76 26.45 -34.85
CA ALA A 279 -19.59 27.12 -35.43
C ALA A 279 -18.32 26.25 -35.45
N SER A 280 -18.26 25.18 -34.64
CA SER A 280 -17.08 24.29 -34.55
C SER A 280 -17.19 23.04 -35.44
N PHE A 281 -18.38 22.72 -35.96
CA PHE A 281 -18.57 21.60 -36.88
C PHE A 281 -18.36 21.96 -38.37
N THR A 282 -18.33 23.25 -38.73
CA THR A 282 -18.06 23.70 -40.11
C THR A 282 -16.58 23.96 -40.39
N ARG A 283 -15.68 23.84 -39.39
CA ARG A 283 -14.23 24.12 -39.54
C ARG A 283 -13.33 22.87 -39.53
N ARG A 284 -13.90 21.66 -39.68
CA ARG A 284 -13.15 20.39 -39.71
C ARG A 284 -13.42 19.50 -40.93
N ASN A 285 -14.04 20.05 -41.98
CA ASN A 285 -14.28 19.36 -43.25
C ASN A 285 -13.71 20.12 -44.46
N PHE A 286 -12.62 20.87 -44.28
CA PHE A 286 -11.77 21.37 -45.37
C PHE A 286 -10.35 21.62 -44.85
N THR A 287 -9.49 20.62 -45.02
CA THR A 287 -8.04 20.61 -45.34
C THR A 287 -7.52 19.21 -45.11
#